data_AF-A0A9D2GTZ5-F1
#
_entry.id   AF-A0A9D2GTZ5-F1
#
_cell.length_a   1.000
_cell.length_b   1.000
_cell.length_c   1.000
_cell.angle_alpha   90.00
_cell.angle_beta   90.00
_cell.angle_gamma   90.00
#
_symmetry.space_group_name_H-M   'P 1'
#
loop_
_entity.id
_entity.type
_entity.pdbx_description
1 polymer ?
#
loop_
_entity_poly.entity_id
_entity_poly.type
_entity_poly.pdbx_seq_one_letter_code
_entity_poly.pdbx_strand_id
1 'polypeptide(L)'
;MNIIKTELEGVYIVEPKVFGDSRGWFMESYSAKVFKEHGLNYNFVQDNHSFSATKGTLRGIHFQKGESAQAKLVRCSKGAVIDVAVDLRKGSPTYKKWVAVELSAENKRQLLIPRGFGHGFVTLTDDVEFLYKADNYYDPANDRSILWCDEEIGVNWGVENPIISEKDSKAPKLCDSDVDFKY
;
A
#
# COMPACT_ATOMS: atom_id res chain seq x y z
N MET A 1 13.09 13.22 7.18
CA MET A 1 12.03 12.53 6.46
C MET A 1 10.87 13.49 6.42
N ASN A 2 10.25 13.69 5.27
CA ASN A 2 9.08 14.54 5.13
C ASN A 2 7.84 13.65 5.13
N ILE A 3 6.80 14.05 5.85
CA ILE A 3 5.52 13.35 5.93
C ILE A 3 4.47 14.25 5.28
N ILE A 4 3.97 13.81 4.12
CA ILE A 4 3.06 14.60 3.28
C ILE A 4 1.67 13.97 3.39
N LYS A 5 0.67 14.79 3.74
CA LYS A 5 -0.73 14.36 3.82
C LYS A 5 -1.27 14.06 2.43
N THR A 6 -2.08 13.02 2.32
CA THR A 6 -2.91 12.76 1.14
C THR A 6 -4.34 13.22 1.39
N GLU A 7 -5.23 13.01 0.42
CA GLU A 7 -6.67 13.27 0.57
C GLU A 7 -7.36 12.28 1.51
N LEU A 8 -6.74 11.13 1.81
CA LEU A 8 -7.26 10.18 2.79
C LEU A 8 -6.64 10.41 4.16
N GLU A 9 -7.49 10.61 5.16
CA GLU A 9 -7.04 10.81 6.53
C GLU A 9 -6.29 9.59 7.07
N GLY A 10 -5.04 9.83 7.52
CA GLY A 10 -4.14 8.81 8.04
C GLY A 10 -3.24 8.16 6.99
N VAL A 11 -3.45 8.41 5.69
CA VAL A 11 -2.56 7.96 4.62
C VAL A 11 -1.56 9.07 4.30
N TYR A 12 -0.27 8.72 4.30
CA TYR A 12 0.82 9.68 4.12
C TYR A 12 1.83 9.22 3.07
N ILE A 13 2.28 10.15 2.23
CA ILE A 13 3.49 9.96 1.42
C ILE A 13 4.68 10.28 2.33
N VAL A 14 5.64 9.36 2.38
CA VAL A 14 6.86 9.49 3.18
C VAL A 14 8.05 9.68 2.24
N GLU A 15 8.73 10.80 2.37
CA GLU A 15 9.97 11.09 1.63
C GLU A 15 11.18 10.90 2.56
N PRO A 16 11.96 9.83 2.39
CA PRO A 16 13.13 9.55 3.21
C PRO A 16 14.27 10.53 2.93
N LYS A 17 15.20 10.66 3.88
CA LYS A 17 16.45 11.39 3.64
C LYS A 17 17.41 10.48 2.87
N VAL A 18 17.89 10.98 1.73
CA VAL A 18 18.82 10.27 0.84
C VAL A 18 20.13 11.04 0.80
N PHE A 19 21.24 10.35 1.04
CA PHE A 19 22.58 10.91 1.05
C PHE A 19 23.40 10.22 -0.05
N GLY A 20 23.80 10.97 -1.07
CA GLY A 20 24.56 10.46 -2.20
C GLY A 20 26.03 10.86 -2.16
N ASP A 21 26.92 9.98 -2.61
CA ASP A 21 28.31 10.27 -2.91
C ASP A 21 28.80 9.44 -4.12
N SER A 22 30.10 9.46 -4.43
CA SER A 22 30.67 8.75 -5.58
C SER A 22 30.50 7.22 -5.53
N ARG A 23 30.13 6.63 -4.39
CA ARG A 23 29.90 5.20 -4.21
C ARG A 23 28.44 4.79 -4.46
N GLY A 24 27.52 5.76 -4.53
CA GLY A 24 26.08 5.53 -4.61
C GLY A 24 25.32 6.37 -3.60
N TRP A 25 24.31 5.81 -2.95
CA TRP A 25 23.51 6.51 -1.95
C TRP A 25 23.17 5.65 -0.73
N PHE A 26 23.00 6.31 0.40
CA PHE A 26 22.49 5.76 1.65
C PHE A 26 21.16 6.44 1.98
N MET A 27 20.21 5.70 2.53
CA MET A 27 18.88 6.22 2.85
C MET A 27 18.40 5.73 4.21
N GLU A 28 17.96 6.66 5.05
CA GLU A 28 17.17 6.34 6.24
C GLU A 28 15.75 5.98 5.80
N SER A 29 15.53 4.71 5.47
CA SER A 29 14.23 4.22 4.96
C SER A 29 13.14 4.23 6.03
N TYR A 30 13.47 4.09 7.31
CA TYR A 30 12.52 4.18 8.41
C TYR A 30 13.25 4.61 9.69
N SER A 31 12.59 5.44 10.49
CA SER A 31 13.05 5.82 11.83
C SER A 31 11.86 5.96 12.76
N ALA A 32 11.74 5.03 13.72
CA ALA A 32 10.67 5.05 14.73
C ALA A 32 10.64 6.37 15.52
N LYS A 33 11.82 6.93 15.80
CA LYS A 33 11.96 8.24 16.45
C LYS A 33 11.31 9.34 15.61
N VAL A 34 11.64 9.43 14.33
CA VAL A 34 11.11 10.48 13.44
C VAL A 34 9.60 10.30 13.22
N PHE A 35 9.12 9.06 13.07
CA PHE A 35 7.68 8.79 12.99
C PHE A 35 6.95 9.27 14.26
N LYS A 36 7.47 8.94 15.45
CA LYS A 36 6.92 9.38 16.72
C LYS A 36 6.89 10.91 16.87
N GLU A 37 7.92 11.60 16.41
CA GLU A 37 7.97 13.08 16.38
C GLU A 37 6.86 13.69 15.51
N HIS A 38 6.37 12.96 14.50
CA HIS A 38 5.23 13.34 13.66
C HIS A 38 3.88 12.81 14.18
N GLY A 39 3.84 12.25 15.39
CA GLY A 39 2.62 11.65 15.98
C GLY A 39 2.25 10.27 15.43
N LEU A 40 3.12 9.66 14.62
CA LEU A 40 2.91 8.36 14.00
C LEU A 40 3.51 7.27 14.90
N ASN A 41 2.67 6.52 15.60
CA ASN A 41 3.09 5.51 16.56
C ASN A 41 2.83 4.10 16.01
N TYR A 42 3.77 3.57 15.22
CA TYR A 42 3.68 2.22 14.66
C TYR A 42 4.77 1.31 15.24
N ASN A 43 4.42 0.05 15.44
CA ASN A 43 5.36 -1.01 15.75
C ASN A 43 5.37 -2.03 14.61
N PHE A 44 6.22 -1.82 13.61
CA PHE A 44 6.34 -2.75 12.49
C PHE A 44 7.03 -4.05 12.94
N VAL A 45 6.33 -5.17 12.81
CA VAL A 45 6.75 -6.50 13.31
C VAL A 45 7.04 -7.50 12.20
N GLN A 46 6.69 -7.18 10.96
CA GLN A 46 6.89 -8.06 9.82
C GLN A 46 7.38 -7.28 8.61
N ASP A 47 8.38 -7.81 7.91
CA ASP A 47 8.84 -7.32 6.63
C ASP A 47 8.49 -8.32 5.53
N ASN A 48 7.96 -7.82 4.42
CA ASN A 48 7.69 -8.61 3.23
C ASN A 48 8.43 -8.00 2.04
N HIS A 49 8.76 -8.85 1.07
CA HIS A 49 9.42 -8.46 -0.17
C HIS A 49 8.78 -9.25 -1.31
N SER A 50 8.18 -8.56 -2.27
CA SER A 50 7.60 -9.17 -3.46
C SER A 50 8.38 -8.77 -4.71
N PHE A 51 8.45 -9.71 -5.65
CA PHE A 51 8.98 -9.49 -6.99
C PHE A 51 7.86 -9.67 -8.00
N SER A 52 7.76 -8.77 -8.96
CA SER A 52 6.81 -8.83 -10.07
C SER A 52 7.58 -8.66 -11.38
N ALA A 53 7.68 -9.74 -12.14
CA ALA A 53 8.53 -9.82 -13.33
C ALA A 53 8.05 -8.91 -14.46
N THR A 54 6.74 -8.83 -14.67
CA THR A 54 6.16 -8.19 -15.85
C THR A 54 5.48 -6.87 -15.49
N LYS A 55 5.68 -5.85 -16.32
CA LYS A 55 4.89 -4.63 -16.33
C LYS A 55 3.39 -4.92 -16.44
N GLY A 56 2.56 -4.13 -15.76
CA GLY A 56 1.11 -4.32 -15.72
C GLY A 56 0.65 -5.42 -14.77
N THR A 57 1.54 -6.00 -13.95
CA THR A 57 1.16 -6.90 -12.85
C THR A 57 0.44 -6.10 -11.78
N LEU A 58 -0.78 -6.50 -11.45
CA LEU A 58 -1.60 -5.91 -10.39
C LEU A 58 -1.71 -6.88 -9.20
N ARG A 59 -1.51 -6.36 -8.00
CA ARG A 59 -1.77 -7.07 -6.73
C ARG A 59 -2.68 -6.21 -5.87
N GLY A 60 -3.84 -6.74 -5.49
CA GLY A 60 -4.81 -6.00 -4.66
C GLY A 60 -6.26 -6.21 -5.11
N ILE A 61 -7.23 -5.65 -4.39
CA ILE A 61 -7.08 -4.76 -3.21
C ILE A 61 -7.09 -5.59 -1.93
N HIS A 62 -6.00 -5.61 -1.17
CA HIS A 62 -5.80 -6.52 -0.02
C HIS A 62 -5.92 -5.83 1.34
N PHE A 63 -6.47 -6.55 2.31
CA PHE A 63 -6.54 -6.17 3.72
C PHE A 63 -6.63 -7.40 4.62
N GLN A 64 -6.32 -7.24 5.91
CA GLN A 64 -6.64 -8.23 6.95
C GLN A 64 -7.73 -7.67 7.86
N LYS A 65 -8.75 -8.44 8.18
CA LYS A 65 -9.90 -7.97 8.99
C LYS A 65 -9.69 -8.11 10.50
N GLY A 66 -10.57 -7.49 11.29
CA GLY A 66 -10.60 -7.60 12.75
C GLY A 66 -9.28 -7.25 13.44
N GLU A 67 -8.94 -8.01 14.50
CA GLU A 67 -7.70 -7.83 15.27
C GLU A 67 -6.42 -8.08 14.45
N SER A 68 -6.54 -8.76 13.31
CA SER A 68 -5.44 -9.03 12.39
C SER A 68 -5.19 -7.87 11.42
N ALA A 69 -5.93 -6.77 11.49
CA ALA A 69 -5.71 -5.61 10.63
C ALA A 69 -4.27 -5.08 10.71
N GLN A 70 -3.77 -4.62 9.57
CA GLN A 70 -2.39 -4.16 9.38
C GLN A 70 -2.36 -2.73 8.89
N ALA A 71 -1.52 -1.90 9.53
CA ALA A 71 -0.91 -0.76 8.88
C ALA A 71 0.32 -1.22 8.11
N LYS A 72 0.58 -0.57 6.98
CA LYS A 72 1.66 -0.90 6.07
C LYS A 72 2.48 0.35 5.76
N LEU A 73 3.80 0.23 5.76
CA LEU A 73 4.71 1.18 5.13
C LEU A 73 5.33 0.50 3.92
N VAL A 74 5.02 0.99 2.72
CA VAL A 74 5.38 0.30 1.47
C VAL A 74 6.23 1.15 0.55
N ARG A 75 7.16 0.52 -0.18
CA ARG A 75 8.06 1.21 -1.11
C ARG A 75 8.53 0.31 -2.25
N CYS A 76 8.93 0.95 -3.35
CA CYS A 76 9.54 0.29 -4.49
C CYS A 76 11.07 0.42 -4.44
N SER A 77 11.82 -0.69 -4.40
CA SER A 77 13.31 -0.67 -4.42
C SER A 77 13.89 -0.82 -5.82
N LYS A 78 13.16 -1.43 -6.74
CA LYS A 78 13.54 -1.61 -8.14
C LYS A 78 12.31 -1.41 -9.02
N GLY A 79 12.46 -0.64 -10.10
CA GLY A 79 11.37 -0.31 -11.02
C GLY A 79 10.45 0.79 -10.49
N ALA A 80 9.20 0.79 -10.96
CA ALA A 80 8.16 1.74 -10.57
C ALA A 80 6.77 1.09 -10.51
N VAL A 81 5.91 1.62 -9.64
CA VAL A 81 4.50 1.21 -9.51
C VAL A 81 3.60 2.43 -9.35
N ILE A 82 2.31 2.26 -9.68
CA ILE A 82 1.24 3.06 -9.07
C ILE A 82 0.73 2.29 -7.86
N ASP A 83 0.97 2.83 -6.67
CA ASP A 83 0.52 2.28 -5.38
C ASP A 83 -0.77 2.96 -4.93
N VAL A 84 -1.74 2.17 -4.49
CA VAL A 84 -3.10 2.60 -4.19
C VAL A 84 -3.48 2.21 -2.77
N ALA A 85 -4.01 3.18 -2.04
CA ALA A 85 -4.71 2.97 -0.78
C ALA A 85 -6.20 3.30 -0.94
N VAL A 86 -7.07 2.45 -0.42
CA VAL A 86 -8.53 2.60 -0.47
C VAL A 86 -9.10 2.67 0.95
N ASP A 87 -9.90 3.68 1.25
CA ASP A 87 -10.56 3.76 2.55
C ASP A 87 -11.75 2.81 2.62
N LEU A 88 -11.63 1.77 3.45
CA LEU A 88 -12.64 0.74 3.63
C LEU A 88 -13.43 0.92 4.95
N ARG A 89 -13.22 2.02 5.68
CA ARG A 89 -13.85 2.28 6.98
C ARG A 89 -15.27 2.83 6.78
N LYS A 90 -16.28 2.04 7.11
CA LYS A 90 -17.68 2.48 7.07
C LYS A 90 -17.87 3.66 8.03
N GLY A 91 -18.48 4.74 7.52
CA GLY A 91 -18.69 6.00 8.27
C GLY A 91 -17.59 7.05 8.05
N SER A 92 -16.48 6.70 7.40
CA SER A 92 -15.44 7.67 7.03
C SER A 92 -16.00 8.71 6.03
N PRO A 93 -15.65 10.00 6.16
CA PRO A 93 -15.94 11.03 5.15
C PRO A 93 -15.37 10.69 3.77
N THR A 94 -14.35 9.83 3.73
CA THR A 94 -13.67 9.39 2.49
C THR A 94 -13.91 7.90 2.20
N TYR A 95 -14.95 7.29 2.78
CA TYR A 95 -15.28 5.88 2.53
C TYR A 95 -15.41 5.59 1.02
N LYS A 96 -14.77 4.51 0.57
CA LYS A 96 -14.64 4.07 -0.84
C LYS A 96 -13.78 4.98 -1.72
N LYS A 97 -13.25 6.08 -1.20
CA LYS A 97 -12.27 6.90 -1.91
C LYS A 97 -10.90 6.26 -1.82
N TRP A 98 -10.07 6.62 -2.77
CA TRP A 98 -8.74 6.08 -2.94
C TRP A 98 -7.76 7.19 -3.30
N VAL A 99 -6.49 6.96 -3.01
CA VAL A 99 -5.37 7.78 -3.50
C VAL A 99 -4.40 6.87 -4.24
N ALA A 100 -3.80 7.40 -5.29
CA ALA A 100 -2.76 6.72 -6.06
C ALA A 100 -1.46 7.53 -6.00
N VAL A 101 -0.35 6.86 -5.74
CA VAL A 101 0.98 7.48 -5.62
C VAL A 101 1.97 6.66 -6.43
N GLU A 102 2.73 7.31 -7.29
CA GLU A 102 3.85 6.66 -7.95
C GLU A 102 4.98 6.41 -6.93
N LEU A 103 5.35 5.14 -6.74
CA LEU A 103 6.50 4.74 -5.94
C LEU A 103 7.55 4.11 -6.86
N SER A 104 8.78 4.62 -6.83
CA SER A 104 9.84 4.13 -7.70
C SER A 104 11.19 4.09 -7.01
N ALA A 105 12.10 3.28 -7.57
CA ALA A 105 13.49 3.25 -7.14
C ALA A 105 14.17 4.63 -7.29
N GLU A 106 13.71 5.44 -8.23
CA GLU A 106 14.19 6.80 -8.47
C GLU A 106 13.71 7.77 -7.38
N ASN A 107 12.39 7.90 -7.22
CA ASN A 107 11.78 8.88 -6.33
C ASN A 107 11.89 8.51 -4.84
N LYS A 108 12.11 7.22 -4.53
CA LYS A 108 12.32 6.67 -3.18
C LYS A 108 11.18 6.95 -2.20
N ARG A 109 10.02 7.35 -2.71
CA ARG A 109 8.83 7.60 -1.90
C ARG A 109 8.33 6.28 -1.30
N GLN A 110 7.61 6.42 -0.21
CA GLN A 110 6.89 5.34 0.43
C GLN A 110 5.45 5.80 0.67
N LEU A 111 4.53 4.84 0.75
CA LEU A 111 3.16 5.10 1.19
C LEU A 111 2.96 4.46 2.56
N LEU A 112 2.56 5.27 3.54
CA LEU A 112 2.09 4.82 4.83
C LEU A 112 0.57 4.69 4.78
N ILE A 113 0.08 3.48 5.00
CA ILE A 113 -1.32 3.10 4.92
C ILE A 113 -1.72 2.58 6.31
N PRO A 114 -2.65 3.23 7.03
CA PRO A 114 -3.03 2.80 8.37
C PRO A 114 -3.98 1.60 8.30
N ARG A 115 -4.25 0.98 9.46
CA ARG A 115 -5.28 -0.05 9.59
C ARG A 115 -6.64 0.48 9.13
N GLY A 116 -7.47 -0.39 8.57
CA GLY A 116 -8.78 -0.02 8.05
C GLY A 116 -8.82 0.30 6.54
N PHE A 117 -7.69 0.20 5.85
CA PHE A 117 -7.57 0.49 4.43
C PHE A 117 -7.28 -0.78 3.62
N GLY A 118 -7.75 -0.77 2.38
CA GLY A 118 -7.32 -1.70 1.33
C GLY A 118 -6.06 -1.19 0.65
N HIS A 119 -5.18 -2.10 0.24
CA HIS A 119 -3.92 -1.78 -0.43
C HIS A 119 -3.77 -2.57 -1.73
N GLY A 120 -3.30 -1.93 -2.79
CA GLY A 120 -2.85 -2.62 -3.98
C GLY A 120 -1.91 -1.78 -4.82
N PHE A 121 -1.28 -2.37 -5.82
CA PHE A 121 -0.45 -1.64 -6.78
C PHE A 121 -0.47 -2.30 -8.15
N VAL A 122 -0.08 -1.53 -9.17
CA VAL A 122 0.23 -2.02 -10.52
C VAL A 122 1.65 -1.64 -10.92
N THR A 123 2.39 -2.58 -11.51
CA THR A 123 3.75 -2.34 -11.99
C THR A 123 3.77 -1.47 -13.26
N LEU A 124 4.61 -0.43 -13.27
CA LEU A 124 4.83 0.45 -14.41
C LEU A 124 6.02 0.03 -15.27
N THR A 125 6.90 -0.81 -14.71
CA THR A 125 8.08 -1.38 -15.37
C THR A 125 8.12 -2.89 -15.16
N ASP A 126 8.98 -3.56 -15.92
CA ASP A 126 9.39 -4.93 -15.61
C ASP A 126 10.29 -4.96 -14.37
N ASP A 127 10.51 -6.16 -13.84
CA ASP A 127 11.39 -6.46 -12.71
C ASP A 127 11.20 -5.54 -11.48
N VAL A 128 9.97 -5.42 -11.00
CA VAL A 128 9.65 -4.61 -9.82
C VAL A 128 9.93 -5.38 -8.54
N GLU A 129 10.68 -4.76 -7.62
CA GLU A 129 10.84 -5.20 -6.24
C GLU A 129 10.08 -4.25 -5.31
N PHE A 130 9.16 -4.79 -4.52
CA PHE A 130 8.27 -4.03 -3.66
C PHE A 130 8.36 -4.53 -2.22
N LEU A 131 8.61 -3.61 -1.29
CA LEU A 131 8.84 -3.91 0.12
C LEU A 131 7.71 -3.39 0.97
N TYR A 132 7.43 -4.13 2.04
CA TYR A 132 6.41 -3.81 3.03
C TYR A 132 7.01 -3.91 4.41
N LYS A 133 6.66 -2.97 5.28
CA LYS A 133 6.67 -3.16 6.72
C LYS A 133 5.22 -3.24 7.18
N ALA A 134 4.85 -4.25 7.97
CA ALA A 134 3.52 -4.41 8.54
C ALA A 134 3.55 -4.37 10.07
N ASP A 135 2.57 -3.71 10.68
CA ASP A 135 2.48 -3.54 12.14
C ASP A 135 1.74 -4.68 12.86
N ASN A 136 1.42 -5.74 12.12
CA ASN A 136 0.81 -6.96 12.61
C ASN A 136 1.25 -8.15 11.73
N TYR A 137 1.15 -9.37 12.25
CA TYR A 137 1.56 -10.57 11.52
C TYR A 137 0.58 -10.94 10.41
N TYR A 138 1.08 -11.66 9.40
CA TYR A 138 0.22 -12.26 8.39
C TYR A 138 -0.69 -13.32 9.02
N ASP A 139 -1.99 -13.23 8.72
CA ASP A 139 -3.00 -14.16 9.21
C ASP A 139 -3.87 -14.64 8.03
N PRO A 140 -3.61 -15.85 7.51
CA PRO A 140 -4.36 -16.40 6.38
C PRO A 140 -5.88 -16.47 6.62
N ALA A 141 -6.32 -16.65 7.86
CA ALA A 141 -7.74 -16.78 8.17
C ALA A 141 -8.49 -15.45 8.01
N ASN A 142 -7.78 -14.33 8.21
CA ASN A 142 -8.32 -12.97 8.13
C ASN A 142 -7.86 -12.18 6.91
N ASP A 143 -6.99 -12.75 6.07
CA ASP A 143 -6.58 -12.18 4.79
C ASP A 143 -7.76 -12.14 3.81
N ARG A 144 -8.01 -10.97 3.24
CA ARG A 144 -9.14 -10.67 2.37
C ARG A 144 -8.72 -9.80 1.20
N SER A 145 -9.52 -9.88 0.15
CA SER A 145 -9.36 -9.12 -1.07
C SER A 145 -10.69 -8.55 -1.52
N ILE A 146 -10.67 -7.35 -2.10
CA ILE A 146 -11.76 -6.79 -2.90
C ILE A 146 -11.33 -6.81 -4.37
N LEU A 147 -12.29 -7.07 -5.25
CA LEU A 147 -12.08 -7.05 -6.69
C LEU A 147 -11.43 -5.72 -7.12
N TRP A 148 -10.32 -5.79 -7.83
CA TRP A 148 -9.54 -4.62 -8.24
C TRP A 148 -10.35 -3.63 -9.09
N CYS A 149 -11.29 -4.13 -9.89
CA CYS A 149 -12.20 -3.36 -10.75
C CYS A 149 -13.60 -3.19 -10.14
N ASP A 150 -13.71 -3.22 -8.80
CA ASP A 150 -14.95 -2.93 -8.10
C ASP A 150 -15.50 -1.54 -8.48
N GLU A 151 -16.75 -1.50 -8.93
CA GLU A 151 -17.41 -0.31 -9.47
C GLU A 151 -17.74 0.72 -8.38
N GLU A 152 -17.89 0.31 -7.12
CA GLU A 152 -18.18 1.22 -6.02
C GLU A 152 -16.94 1.97 -5.55
N ILE A 153 -15.76 1.35 -5.65
CA ILE A 153 -14.47 1.98 -5.36
C ILE A 153 -13.98 2.77 -6.58
N GLY A 154 -14.06 2.16 -7.78
CA GLY A 154 -13.70 2.80 -9.05
C GLY A 154 -12.25 3.27 -9.10
N VAL A 155 -11.29 2.44 -8.68
CA VAL A 155 -9.86 2.77 -8.78
C VAL A 155 -9.45 2.93 -10.24
N ASN A 156 -8.85 4.08 -10.58
CA ASN A 156 -8.19 4.25 -11.87
C ASN A 156 -6.76 3.72 -11.79
N TRP A 157 -6.56 2.47 -12.19
CA TRP A 157 -5.26 1.81 -12.19
C TRP A 157 -4.32 2.27 -13.32
N GLY A 158 -4.79 3.03 -14.31
CA GLY A 158 -3.98 3.42 -15.45
C GLY A 158 -3.52 2.25 -16.34
N VAL A 159 -4.21 1.10 -16.25
CA VAL A 159 -3.98 -0.10 -17.06
C VAL A 159 -5.32 -0.70 -17.46
N GLU A 160 -5.45 -1.13 -18.71
CA GLU A 160 -6.69 -1.73 -19.22
C GLU A 160 -6.77 -3.24 -18.94
N ASN A 161 -5.67 -3.97 -19.18
CA ASN A 161 -5.61 -5.43 -19.07
C ASN A 161 -4.49 -5.85 -18.12
N PRO A 162 -4.67 -5.70 -16.79
CA PRO A 162 -3.63 -6.06 -15.84
C PRO A 162 -3.40 -7.58 -15.78
N ILE A 163 -2.16 -7.97 -15.50
CA ILE A 163 -1.82 -9.35 -15.14
C ILE A 163 -2.17 -9.53 -13.67
N ILE A 164 -3.15 -10.38 -13.38
CA ILE A 164 -3.71 -10.56 -12.04
C ILE A 164 -3.68 -12.02 -11.61
N SER A 165 -3.57 -12.27 -10.30
CA SER A 165 -3.63 -13.62 -9.75
C SER A 165 -5.04 -14.21 -9.83
N GLU A 166 -5.15 -15.54 -9.82
CA GLU A 166 -6.47 -16.21 -9.77
C GLU A 166 -7.26 -15.79 -8.52
N LYS A 167 -6.58 -15.68 -7.36
CA LYS A 167 -7.17 -15.22 -6.10
C LYS A 167 -7.80 -13.82 -6.26
N ASP A 168 -7.06 -12.87 -6.80
CA ASP A 168 -7.52 -11.49 -6.92
C ASP A 168 -8.58 -11.33 -8.02
N SER A 169 -8.52 -12.15 -9.08
CA SER A 169 -9.55 -12.19 -10.13
C SER A 169 -10.90 -12.72 -9.65
N LYS A 170 -10.90 -13.52 -8.58
CA LYS A 170 -12.10 -14.10 -7.95
C LYS A 170 -12.50 -13.39 -6.66
N ALA A 171 -11.84 -12.29 -6.33
CA ALA A 171 -12.18 -11.53 -5.13
C ALA A 171 -13.63 -11.00 -5.22
N PRO A 172 -14.36 -10.93 -4.09
CA PRO A 172 -15.70 -10.37 -4.07
C PRO A 172 -15.70 -8.87 -4.38
N LYS A 173 -16.83 -8.37 -4.87
CA LYS A 173 -17.12 -6.93 -4.86
C LYS A 173 -17.20 -6.41 -3.42
N LEU A 174 -17.04 -5.11 -3.22
CA LEU A 174 -17.09 -4.49 -1.91
C LEU A 174 -18.42 -4.77 -1.19
N CYS A 175 -19.55 -4.71 -1.90
CA CYS A 175 -20.87 -5.02 -1.36
C CYS A 175 -21.03 -6.45 -0.84
N ASP A 176 -20.32 -7.40 -1.47
CA ASP A 176 -20.36 -8.83 -1.14
C ASP A 176 -19.23 -9.25 -0.17
N SER A 177 -18.34 -8.31 0.17
CA SER A 177 -17.20 -8.56 1.05
C SER A 177 -17.58 -8.57 2.52
N ASP A 178 -16.83 -9.32 3.34
CA ASP A 178 -16.99 -9.37 4.79
C ASP A 178 -16.16 -8.30 5.53
N VAL A 179 -15.84 -7.18 4.87
CA VAL A 179 -15.08 -6.09 5.48
C VAL A 179 -15.82 -5.48 6.68
N ASP A 180 -15.12 -5.39 7.81
CA ASP A 180 -15.68 -5.04 9.12
C ASP A 180 -15.17 -3.71 9.68
N PHE A 181 -14.37 -2.98 8.91
CA PHE A 181 -13.79 -1.71 9.34
C PHE A 181 -14.83 -0.60 9.54
N LYS A 182 -14.68 0.14 10.64
CA LYS A 182 -15.47 1.30 11.02
C LYS A 182 -14.54 2.48 11.29
N TYR A 183 -15.01 3.70 11.01
CA TYR A 183 -14.27 4.94 11.25
C TYR A 183 -14.27 5.32 12.74
#